data_AF-D3IIE2-F1
#
_entry.id   AF-D3IIE2-F1
#
_cell.length_a   1.000
_cell.length_b   1.000
_cell.length_c   1.000
_cell.angle_alpha   90.00
_cell.angle_beta   90.00
_cell.angle_gamma   90.00
#
_symmetry.space_group_name_H-M   'P 1'
#
loop_
_entity.id
_entity.type
_entity.pdbx_description
1 polymer ?
#
loop_
_entity_poly.entity_id
_entity_poly.type
_entity_poly.pdbx_seq_one_letter_code
_entity_poly.pdbx_strand_id
1 'polypeptide(L)'
;MAKKKRSNIRCFEKLDTADANKRFLEYRKKEEQEFPEEQFMYPPCECKYTDSAGNIITVTKTEVGYVKTKQKKGSLFGEYRCYFMNGNIQESGEYYYQSFNCGIWREYDVKGYLIKETDMDKPYKGYSWQDVLLFVKKHNINLYDERTDIDRYVDESNIPRWNISWFSMRKKVSRYTIIDARNGRIITDGIAHGMK
;
A
#
# COMPACT_ATOMS: atom_id res chain seq x y z
N MET A 1 -25.21 12.54 -17.49
CA MET A 1 -23.87 11.96 -17.18
C MET A 1 -22.80 12.88 -17.75
N ALA A 2 -22.00 13.54 -16.90
CA ALA A 2 -20.93 14.41 -17.38
C ALA A 2 -19.80 13.56 -17.98
N LYS A 3 -19.50 13.73 -19.27
CA LYS A 3 -18.34 13.10 -19.91
C LYS A 3 -17.07 13.63 -19.22
N LYS A 4 -16.42 12.82 -18.39
CA LYS A 4 -15.09 13.14 -17.84
C LYS A 4 -14.17 13.49 -19.02
N LYS A 5 -13.67 14.72 -19.05
CA LYS A 5 -12.81 15.23 -20.12
C LYS A 5 -11.49 14.47 -20.05
N ARG A 6 -11.23 13.62 -21.04
CA ARG A 6 -9.99 12.83 -21.13
C ARG A 6 -8.81 13.79 -21.22
N SER A 7 -7.80 13.62 -20.37
CA SER A 7 -6.57 14.41 -20.48
C SER A 7 -5.78 13.99 -21.73
N ASN A 8 -4.95 14.89 -22.27
CA ASN A 8 -4.01 14.55 -23.36
C ASN A 8 -2.76 13.84 -22.82
N ILE A 9 -2.66 13.63 -21.50
CA ILE A 9 -1.53 12.95 -20.87
C ILE A 9 -1.73 11.45 -21.01
N ARG A 10 -0.79 10.80 -21.71
CA ARG A 10 -0.79 9.36 -21.92
C ARG A 10 0.41 8.74 -21.23
N CYS A 11 0.15 7.75 -20.38
CA CYS A 11 1.18 6.89 -19.84
C CYS A 11 1.44 5.73 -20.82
N PHE A 12 2.71 5.44 -21.08
CA PHE A 12 3.14 4.34 -21.93
C PHE A 12 3.66 3.14 -21.12
N GLU A 13 3.62 3.22 -19.80
CA GLU A 13 3.96 2.09 -18.94
C GLU A 13 3.03 0.91 -19.25
N LYS A 14 3.65 -0.25 -19.46
CA LYS A 14 2.98 -1.52 -19.69
C LYS A 14 3.65 -2.64 -18.93
N LEU A 15 2.82 -3.54 -18.41
CA LEU A 15 3.27 -4.86 -17.96
C LEU A 15 3.39 -5.78 -19.17
N ASP A 16 4.51 -6.49 -19.28
CA ASP A 16 4.60 -7.65 -20.17
C ASP A 16 3.82 -8.81 -19.54
N THR A 17 2.58 -8.98 -19.98
CA THR A 17 1.67 -9.99 -19.43
C THR A 17 2.13 -11.42 -19.79
N ALA A 18 2.85 -11.60 -20.89
CA ALA A 18 3.36 -12.91 -21.28
C ALA A 18 4.52 -13.32 -20.35
N ASP A 19 5.46 -12.40 -20.09
CA ASP A 19 6.53 -12.63 -19.11
C ASP A 19 5.97 -12.85 -17.71
N ALA A 20 5.00 -12.04 -17.28
CA ALA A 20 4.36 -12.19 -15.97
C ALA A 20 3.69 -13.58 -15.81
N ASN A 21 2.90 -14.01 -16.79
CA ASN A 21 2.25 -15.33 -16.75
C ASN A 21 3.27 -16.47 -16.76
N LYS A 22 4.37 -16.32 -17.50
CA LYS A 22 5.48 -17.28 -17.49
C LYS A 22 6.11 -17.37 -16.09
N ARG A 23 6.37 -16.25 -15.43
CA ARG A 23 6.93 -16.20 -14.07
C ARG A 23 6.01 -16.84 -13.03
N PHE A 24 4.69 -16.74 -13.17
CA PHE A 24 3.77 -17.43 -12.25
C PHE A 24 3.95 -18.95 -12.32
N LEU A 25 4.08 -19.51 -13.53
CA LEU A 25 4.33 -20.94 -13.72
C LEU A 25 5.67 -21.36 -13.13
N GLU A 26 6.72 -20.56 -13.34
CA GLU A 26 8.05 -20.82 -12.77
C GLU A 26 8.06 -20.72 -11.25
N TYR A 27 7.33 -19.75 -10.69
CA TYR A 27 7.22 -19.56 -9.25
C TYR A 27 6.47 -20.72 -8.60
N ARG A 28 5.32 -21.12 -9.15
CA ARG A 28 4.58 -22.30 -8.67
C ARG A 28 5.39 -23.58 -8.70
N LYS A 29 6.17 -23.81 -9.76
CA LYS A 29 7.08 -24.97 -9.81
C LYS A 29 8.10 -24.99 -8.67
N LYS A 30 8.55 -23.81 -8.22
CA LYS A 30 9.46 -23.72 -7.06
C LYS A 30 8.70 -24.00 -5.77
N GLU A 31 7.50 -23.45 -5.60
CA GLU A 31 6.65 -23.72 -4.43
C GLU A 31 6.33 -25.22 -4.31
N GLU A 32 5.96 -25.89 -5.40
CA GLU A 32 5.69 -27.33 -5.42
C GLU A 32 6.92 -28.19 -5.07
N GLN A 33 8.13 -27.69 -5.34
CA GLN A 33 9.37 -28.35 -4.94
C GLN A 33 9.72 -28.12 -3.47
N GLU A 34 9.42 -26.92 -2.96
CA GLU A 34 9.71 -26.53 -1.57
C GLU A 34 8.67 -27.10 -0.60
N PHE A 35 7.42 -27.21 -1.03
CA PHE A 35 6.27 -27.67 -0.26
C PHE A 35 5.56 -28.82 -0.97
N PRO A 36 6.18 -30.01 -1.08
CA PRO A 36 5.64 -31.14 -1.85
C PRO A 36 4.34 -31.71 -1.29
N GLU A 37 4.03 -31.43 -0.01
CA GLU A 37 2.79 -31.85 0.64
C GLU A 37 1.64 -30.84 0.47
N GLU A 38 1.92 -29.64 -0.03
CA GLU A 38 0.91 -28.59 -0.20
C GLU A 38 0.11 -28.81 -1.49
N GLN A 39 -1.21 -28.89 -1.34
CA GLN A 39 -2.11 -29.03 -2.49
C GLN A 39 -2.57 -27.65 -2.96
N PHE A 40 -2.05 -27.20 -4.10
CA PHE A 40 -2.47 -25.93 -4.68
C PHE A 40 -3.82 -26.05 -5.40
N MET A 41 -4.86 -25.48 -4.80
CA MET A 41 -6.23 -25.55 -5.34
C MET A 41 -6.47 -24.63 -6.56
N TYR A 42 -5.63 -23.62 -6.76
CA TYR A 42 -5.84 -22.59 -7.78
C TYR A 42 -4.69 -22.55 -8.80
N PRO A 43 -4.98 -22.15 -10.05
CA PRO A 43 -3.95 -21.86 -11.04
C PRO A 43 -2.95 -20.84 -10.53
N PRO A 44 -1.68 -20.92 -10.96
CA PRO A 44 -0.67 -19.96 -10.56
C PRO A 44 -1.03 -18.56 -11.06
N CYS A 45 -1.24 -17.67 -10.10
CA CYS A 45 -1.61 -16.29 -10.34
C CYS A 45 -0.67 -15.29 -9.68
N GLU A 46 0.31 -15.74 -8.91
CA GLU A 46 1.23 -14.85 -8.18
C GLU A 46 2.68 -15.28 -8.41
N CYS A 47 3.58 -14.30 -8.40
CA CYS A 47 4.99 -14.55 -8.15
C CYS A 47 5.59 -13.45 -7.29
N LYS A 48 6.55 -13.85 -6.45
CA LYS A 48 7.34 -12.96 -5.61
C LYS A 48 8.82 -13.17 -5.89
N TYR A 49 9.56 -12.08 -6.07
CA TYR A 49 11.00 -12.14 -6.30
C TYR A 49 11.70 -10.87 -5.83
N THR A 50 13.00 -10.98 -5.57
CA THR A 50 13.85 -9.85 -5.19
C THR A 50 14.59 -9.35 -6.43
N ASP A 51 14.52 -8.05 -6.70
CA ASP A 51 15.29 -7.44 -7.79
C ASP A 51 16.78 -7.26 -7.44
N SER A 52 17.60 -6.83 -8.40
CA SER A 52 19.04 -6.63 -8.20
C SER A 52 19.38 -5.55 -7.17
N ALA A 53 18.44 -4.64 -6.86
CA ALA A 53 18.59 -3.62 -5.83
C ALA A 53 18.09 -4.11 -4.45
N GLY A 54 17.63 -5.35 -4.35
CA GLY A 54 17.13 -5.94 -3.11
C GLY A 54 15.68 -5.57 -2.79
N ASN A 55 14.93 -4.97 -3.73
CA ASN A 55 13.52 -4.68 -3.55
C ASN A 55 12.69 -5.94 -3.74
N ILE A 56 11.65 -6.10 -2.94
CA ILE A 56 10.70 -7.21 -3.08
C ILE A 56 9.64 -6.79 -4.09
N ILE A 57 9.52 -7.55 -5.17
CA ILE A 57 8.49 -7.40 -6.18
C ILE A 57 7.48 -8.53 -6.01
N THR A 58 6.22 -8.17 -5.87
CA THR A 58 5.11 -9.12 -5.98
C THR A 58 4.29 -8.76 -7.20
N VAL A 59 3.94 -9.74 -8.01
CA VAL A 59 3.00 -9.59 -9.12
C VAL A 59 1.89 -10.62 -8.95
N THR A 60 0.64 -10.17 -8.94
CA THR A 60 -0.54 -11.02 -8.80
C THR A 60 -1.50 -10.74 -9.96
N LYS A 61 -2.05 -11.79 -10.55
CA LYS A 61 -3.12 -11.73 -11.55
C LYS A 61 -4.47 -11.83 -10.87
N THR A 62 -5.36 -10.93 -11.21
CA THR A 62 -6.75 -10.89 -10.74
C THR A 62 -7.70 -11.18 -11.91
N GLU A 63 -9.01 -11.21 -11.65
CA GLU A 63 -10.01 -11.36 -12.70
C GLU A 63 -10.05 -10.19 -13.69
N VAL A 64 -9.60 -9.00 -13.26
CA VAL A 64 -9.69 -7.75 -14.03
C VAL A 64 -8.34 -7.26 -14.56
N GLY A 65 -7.23 -7.85 -14.13
CA GLY A 65 -5.90 -7.47 -14.59
C GLY A 65 -4.76 -8.00 -13.73
N TYR A 66 -3.79 -7.14 -13.45
CA TYR A 66 -2.57 -7.47 -12.71
C TYR A 66 -2.26 -6.40 -11.69
N VAL A 67 -1.86 -6.81 -10.49
CA VAL A 67 -1.33 -5.93 -9.45
C VAL A 67 0.16 -6.20 -9.32
N LYS A 68 0.96 -5.14 -9.28
CA LYS A 68 2.39 -5.19 -9.01
C LYS A 68 2.70 -4.27 -7.84
N THR A 69 3.32 -4.83 -6.81
CA THR A 69 3.90 -4.06 -5.72
C THR A 69 5.42 -4.16 -5.77
N LYS A 70 6.08 -3.07 -5.39
CA LYS A 70 7.52 -3.01 -5.19
C LYS A 70 7.80 -2.41 -3.82
N GLN A 71 8.16 -3.27 -2.87
CA GLN A 71 8.62 -2.84 -1.55
C GLN A 71 10.11 -2.52 -1.61
N LYS A 72 10.46 -1.25 -1.39
CA LYS A 72 11.86 -0.82 -1.44
C LYS A 72 12.62 -1.34 -0.21
N LYS A 73 13.83 -1.85 -0.43
CA LYS A 73 14.66 -2.40 0.66
C LYS A 73 14.89 -1.34 1.75
N GLY A 74 14.52 -1.65 2.99
CA GLY A 74 14.69 -0.75 4.13
C GLY A 74 13.82 0.52 4.09
N SER A 75 12.79 0.55 3.24
CA SER A 75 11.83 1.64 3.19
C SER A 75 10.51 1.21 3.83
N LEU A 76 9.84 2.16 4.48
CA LEU A 76 8.45 2.03 4.92
C LEU A 76 7.44 2.28 3.79
N PHE A 77 7.93 2.71 2.62
CA PHE A 77 7.10 3.05 1.47
C PHE A 77 7.36 2.09 0.31
N GLY A 78 6.28 1.75 -0.37
CA GLY A 78 6.28 0.88 -1.53
C GLY A 78 5.54 1.49 -2.71
N GLU A 79 5.81 0.92 -3.87
CA GLU A 79 5.27 1.34 -5.15
C GLU A 79 4.14 0.41 -5.57
N TYR A 80 2.93 0.94 -5.80
CA TYR A 80 1.78 0.18 -6.26
C TYR A 80 1.47 0.48 -7.73
N ARG A 81 1.21 -0.56 -8.52
CA ARG A 81 0.71 -0.45 -9.89
C ARG A 81 -0.37 -1.49 -10.12
N CYS A 82 -1.47 -1.08 -10.75
CA CYS A 82 -2.48 -1.97 -11.29
C CYS A 82 -2.50 -1.83 -12.81
N TYR A 83 -2.64 -2.94 -13.53
CA TYR A 83 -2.66 -2.99 -14.99
C TYR A 83 -3.91 -3.72 -15.48
N PHE A 84 -4.47 -3.27 -16.59
CA PHE A 84 -5.51 -4.01 -17.29
C PHE A 84 -4.97 -5.33 -17.85
N MET A 85 -5.88 -6.23 -18.26
CA MET A 85 -5.53 -7.49 -18.92
C MET A 85 -4.66 -7.33 -20.18
N ASN A 86 -4.72 -6.17 -20.85
CA ASN A 86 -3.87 -5.87 -22.02
C ASN A 86 -2.48 -5.31 -21.66
N GLY A 87 -2.15 -5.28 -20.36
CA GLY A 87 -0.89 -4.79 -19.82
C GLY A 87 -0.80 -3.27 -19.64
N ASN A 88 -1.74 -2.47 -20.16
CA ASN A 88 -1.72 -1.02 -19.93
C ASN A 88 -1.93 -0.71 -18.45
N ILE A 89 -1.22 0.30 -17.95
CA ILE A 89 -1.44 0.82 -16.60
C ILE A 89 -2.90 1.25 -16.42
N GLN A 90 -3.49 0.86 -15.29
CA GLN A 90 -4.82 1.22 -14.82
C GLN A 90 -4.73 2.19 -13.66
N GLU A 91 -3.81 1.94 -12.73
CA GLU A 91 -3.62 2.77 -11.54
C GLU A 91 -2.16 2.75 -11.09
N SER A 92 -1.68 3.88 -10.58
CA SER A 92 -0.32 3.97 -10.02
C SER A 92 -0.29 4.88 -8.80
N GLY A 93 0.46 4.48 -7.78
CA GLY A 93 0.67 5.29 -6.58
C GLY A 93 1.78 4.77 -5.68
N GLU A 94 1.90 5.41 -4.52
CA GLU A 94 2.77 4.99 -3.42
C GLU A 94 1.89 4.57 -2.22
N TYR A 95 2.38 3.64 -1.42
CA TYR A 95 1.72 3.18 -0.20
C TYR A 95 2.71 3.07 0.95
N TYR A 96 2.21 3.25 2.17
CA TYR A 96 2.90 2.87 3.40
C TYR A 96 2.71 1.37 3.63
N TYR A 97 3.80 0.63 3.90
CA TYR A 97 3.94 -0.82 3.66
C TYR A 97 2.92 -1.77 4.32
N GLN A 98 2.05 -1.26 5.20
CA GLN A 98 1.03 -2.05 5.90
C GLN A 98 -0.36 -1.42 5.96
N SER A 99 -0.59 -0.25 5.37
CA SER A 99 -1.74 0.54 5.83
C SER A 99 -2.40 1.37 4.74
N PHE A 100 -1.79 2.50 4.35
CA PHE A 100 -2.49 3.50 3.56
C PHE A 100 -1.78 3.90 2.27
N ASN A 101 -2.59 4.37 1.33
CA ASN A 101 -2.16 5.01 0.09
C ASN A 101 -1.67 6.44 0.35
N CYS A 102 -0.53 6.83 -0.21
CA CYS A 102 0.08 8.17 -0.05
C CYS A 102 0.54 8.82 -1.35
N GLY A 103 0.85 10.11 -1.27
CA GLY A 103 1.24 10.91 -2.43
C GLY A 103 0.14 11.05 -3.48
N ILE A 104 0.56 11.18 -4.74
CA ILE A 104 -0.35 11.33 -5.88
C ILE A 104 -0.69 9.97 -6.47
N TRP A 105 -1.98 9.63 -6.41
CA TRP A 105 -2.54 8.46 -7.08
C TRP A 105 -3.14 8.84 -8.42
N ARG A 106 -2.85 8.04 -9.44
CA ARG A 106 -3.26 8.30 -10.82
C ARG A 106 -4.07 7.13 -11.35
N GLU A 107 -5.21 7.42 -11.96
CA GLU A 107 -6.09 6.46 -12.62
C GLU A 107 -6.07 6.70 -14.12
N TYR A 108 -5.98 5.62 -14.90
CA TYR A 108 -5.88 5.66 -16.36
C TYR A 108 -6.97 4.81 -17.00
N ASP A 109 -7.34 5.15 -18.24
CA ASP A 109 -8.21 4.27 -19.02
C ASP A 109 -7.45 3.14 -19.70
N VAL A 110 -8.19 2.21 -20.29
CA VAL A 110 -7.66 1.01 -20.96
C VAL A 110 -6.68 1.29 -22.10
N LYS A 111 -6.56 2.53 -22.60
CA LYS A 111 -5.59 2.93 -23.63
C LYS A 111 -4.36 3.68 -23.04
N GLY A 112 -4.33 3.88 -21.73
CA GLY A 112 -3.26 4.53 -20.96
C GLY A 112 -3.43 6.04 -20.78
N TYR A 113 -4.59 6.63 -21.08
CA TYR A 113 -4.78 8.07 -20.85
C TYR A 113 -5.21 8.35 -19.41
N LEU A 114 -4.62 9.38 -18.81
CA LEU A 114 -4.93 9.78 -17.44
C LEU A 114 -6.37 10.30 -17.34
N ILE A 115 -7.14 9.71 -16.43
CA ILE A 115 -8.53 10.05 -16.11
C ILE A 115 -8.59 10.95 -14.88
N LYS A 116 -7.80 10.64 -13.84
CA LYS A 116 -7.90 11.28 -12.53
C LYS A 116 -6.55 11.24 -11.80
N GLU A 117 -6.27 12.33 -11.11
CA GLU A 117 -5.22 12.40 -10.08
C GLU A 117 -5.85 12.72 -8.73
N THR A 118 -5.42 12.02 -7.69
CA THR A 118 -5.86 12.24 -6.31
C THR A 118 -4.63 12.45 -5.44
N ASP A 119 -4.53 13.61 -4.80
CA ASP A 119 -3.55 13.86 -3.73
C ASP A 119 -4.07 13.21 -2.45
N MET A 120 -3.56 12.03 -2.12
CA MET A 120 -3.97 11.25 -0.95
C MET A 120 -3.53 11.92 0.36
N ASP A 121 -2.54 12.81 0.31
CA ASP A 121 -2.04 13.56 1.47
C ASP A 121 -2.83 14.85 1.69
N LYS A 122 -3.65 15.28 0.73
CA LYS A 122 -4.44 16.52 0.79
C LYS A 122 -5.24 16.69 2.09
N PRO A 123 -5.96 15.68 2.61
CA PRO A 123 -6.71 15.83 3.85
C PRO A 123 -5.83 16.01 5.09
N TYR A 124 -4.58 15.54 5.04
CA TYR A 124 -3.69 15.42 6.21
C TYR A 124 -2.69 16.59 6.32
N LYS A 125 -2.91 17.71 5.61
CA LYS A 125 -1.96 18.84 5.60
C LYS A 125 -1.85 19.60 6.93
N GLY A 126 -2.87 19.53 7.78
CA GLY A 126 -2.88 20.22 9.09
C GLY A 126 -2.06 19.51 10.18
N TYR A 127 -1.85 18.20 10.01
CA TYR A 127 -0.97 17.37 10.82
C TYR A 127 -0.44 16.28 9.89
N SER A 128 0.71 16.55 9.29
CA SER A 128 1.24 15.78 8.17
C SER A 128 1.96 14.51 8.63
N TRP A 129 2.46 13.75 7.66
CA TRP A 129 3.37 12.64 7.96
C TRP A 129 4.61 13.09 8.76
N GLN A 130 5.14 14.30 8.49
CA GLN A 130 6.27 14.82 9.28
C GLN A 130 5.89 15.01 10.75
N ASP A 131 4.67 15.46 11.05
CA ASP A 131 4.19 15.58 12.42
C ASP A 131 4.00 14.21 13.10
N VAL A 132 3.51 13.22 12.34
CA VAL A 132 3.46 11.81 12.80
C VAL A 132 4.86 11.29 13.12
N LEU A 133 5.88 11.59 12.31
CA LEU A 133 7.26 11.21 12.59
C LEU A 133 7.80 11.88 13.88
N LEU A 134 7.41 13.12 14.15
CA LEU A 134 7.73 13.79 15.41
C LEU A 134 7.05 13.11 16.60
N PHE A 135 5.80 12.70 16.46
CA PHE A 135 5.09 11.91 17.47
C PHE A 135 5.79 10.57 17.74
N VAL A 136 6.09 9.81 16.68
CA VAL A 136 6.83 8.53 16.73
C VAL A 136 8.14 8.69 17.48
N LYS A 137 8.92 9.73 17.14
CA LYS A 137 10.18 10.04 17.82
C LYS A 137 9.98 10.37 19.29
N LYS A 138 9.00 11.20 19.64
CA LYS A 138 8.70 11.59 21.03
C LYS A 138 8.31 10.40 21.90
N HIS A 139 7.65 9.41 21.31
CA HIS A 139 7.14 8.21 22.00
C HIS A 139 8.06 7.00 21.89
N ASN A 140 9.25 7.14 21.27
CA ASN A 140 10.21 6.06 21.00
C ASN A 140 9.55 4.84 20.32
N ILE A 141 8.69 5.11 19.33
CA ILE A 141 7.98 4.06 18.58
C ILE A 141 8.92 3.51 17.50
N ASN A 142 9.07 2.18 17.45
CA ASN A 142 9.80 1.51 16.38
C ASN A 142 8.83 1.24 15.21
N LEU A 143 9.03 1.92 14.08
CA LEU A 143 8.20 1.78 12.88
C LEU A 143 8.36 0.42 12.17
N TYR A 144 9.40 -0.35 12.51
CA TYR A 144 9.65 -1.69 11.96
C TYR A 144 9.23 -2.82 12.91
N ASP A 145 8.68 -2.50 14.09
CA ASP A 145 8.10 -3.52 14.97
C ASP A 145 6.77 -4.00 14.39
N GLU A 146 6.56 -5.31 14.31
CA GLU A 146 5.34 -5.93 13.78
C GLU A 146 4.07 -5.54 14.58
N ARG A 147 4.22 -5.05 15.81
CA ARG A 147 3.14 -4.57 16.67
C ARG A 147 2.95 -3.06 16.59
N THR A 148 3.65 -2.39 15.67
CA THR A 148 3.42 -0.98 15.34
C THR A 148 2.59 -0.92 14.07
N ASP A 149 1.44 -0.27 14.16
CA ASP A 149 0.59 0.03 13.02
C ASP A 149 0.31 1.54 12.97
N ILE A 150 0.41 2.11 11.78
CA ILE A 150 0.11 3.51 11.52
C ILE A 150 -0.80 3.55 10.30
N ASP A 151 -2.05 3.92 10.54
CA ASP A 151 -3.08 4.09 9.54
C ASP A 151 -3.60 5.52 9.50
N ARG A 152 -4.34 5.83 8.43
CA ARG A 152 -5.08 7.07 8.29
C ARG A 152 -6.37 6.86 7.50
N TYR A 153 -7.40 7.57 7.89
CA TYR A 153 -8.70 7.53 7.21
C TYR A 153 -9.42 8.86 7.31
N VAL A 154 -10.38 9.07 6.42
CA VAL A 154 -11.37 10.13 6.52
C VAL A 154 -12.66 9.50 7.00
N ASP A 155 -13.17 9.93 8.15
CA ASP A 155 -14.38 9.36 8.73
C ASP A 155 -15.67 9.81 8.00
N GLU A 156 -16.81 9.28 8.44
CA GLU A 156 -18.13 9.61 7.88
C GLU A 156 -18.51 11.09 8.03
N SER A 157 -17.90 11.79 8.99
CA SER A 157 -18.04 13.25 9.19
C SER A 157 -17.04 14.07 8.36
N ASN A 158 -16.34 13.42 7.43
CA ASN A 158 -15.30 14.01 6.57
C ASN A 158 -14.12 14.60 7.36
N ILE A 159 -13.81 14.02 8.53
CA ILE A 159 -12.67 14.41 9.36
C ILE A 159 -11.51 13.44 9.09
N PRO A 160 -10.35 13.92 8.60
CA PRO A 160 -9.17 13.11 8.41
C PRO A 160 -8.52 12.81 9.77
N ARG A 161 -8.11 11.56 9.98
CA ARG A 161 -7.54 11.08 11.24
C ARG A 161 -6.30 10.24 11.00
N TRP A 162 -5.34 10.36 11.91
CA TRP A 162 -4.26 9.37 12.06
C TRP A 162 -4.62 8.41 13.17
N ASN A 163 -4.38 7.12 12.95
CA ASN A 163 -4.47 6.06 13.94
C ASN A 163 -3.09 5.45 14.12
N ILE A 164 -2.53 5.55 15.33
CA ILE A 164 -1.18 5.08 15.64
C ILE A 164 -1.30 4.10 16.78
N SER A 165 -0.97 2.83 16.55
CA SER A 165 -0.90 1.81 17.58
C SER A 165 0.51 1.21 17.68
N TRP A 166 0.96 0.93 18.90
CA TRP A 166 2.29 0.38 19.14
C TRP A 166 2.39 -0.34 20.47
N PHE A 167 3.30 -1.29 20.57
CA PHE A 167 3.68 -1.88 21.86
C PHE A 167 4.70 -0.99 22.60
N SER A 168 4.32 -0.45 23.75
CA SER A 168 5.23 0.33 24.58
C SER A 168 6.09 -0.61 25.43
N MET A 169 7.34 -0.85 25.01
CA MET A 169 8.29 -1.67 25.78
C MET A 169 8.50 -1.16 27.21
N ARG A 170 8.48 0.16 27.41
CA ARG A 170 8.64 0.78 28.74
C ARG A 170 7.48 0.44 29.68
N LYS A 171 6.25 0.45 29.18
CA LYS A 171 5.04 0.20 29.98
C LYS A 171 4.57 -1.25 29.89
N LYS A 172 5.16 -2.06 28.99
CA LYS A 172 4.75 -3.42 28.63
C LYS A 172 3.27 -3.53 28.27
N VAL A 173 2.73 -2.53 27.57
CA VAL A 173 1.33 -2.49 27.13
C VAL A 173 1.22 -1.99 25.70
N SER A 174 0.24 -2.51 24.97
CA SER A 174 -0.18 -1.97 23.67
C SER A 174 -0.88 -0.63 23.88
N ARG A 175 -0.50 0.38 23.11
CA ARG A 175 -1.10 1.71 23.11
C ARG A 175 -1.73 1.99 21.77
N TYR A 176 -2.71 2.88 21.78
CA TYR A 176 -3.25 3.46 20.56
C TYR A 176 -3.54 4.94 20.77
N THR A 177 -3.40 5.72 19.71
CA THR A 177 -3.70 7.15 19.69
C THR A 177 -4.39 7.50 18.39
N ILE A 178 -5.51 8.20 18.48
CA ILE A 178 -6.22 8.78 17.34
C ILE A 178 -6.04 10.29 17.37
N ILE A 179 -5.58 10.86 16.26
CA ILE A 179 -5.25 12.29 16.12
C ILE A 179 -6.10 12.89 15.00
N ASP A 180 -6.75 14.03 15.27
CA ASP A 180 -7.41 14.85 14.25
C ASP A 180 -6.34 15.46 13.32
N ALA A 181 -6.31 15.05 12.06
CA ALA A 181 -5.27 15.45 11.13
C ALA A 181 -5.41 16.90 10.63
N ARG A 182 -6.47 17.62 11.02
CA ARG A 182 -6.65 19.04 10.67
C ARG A 182 -5.87 19.96 11.59
N ASN A 183 -5.60 19.52 12.82
CA ASN A 183 -5.10 20.39 13.88
C ASN A 183 -4.17 19.69 14.89
N GLY A 184 -3.94 18.38 14.76
CA GLY A 184 -3.07 17.60 15.66
C GLY A 184 -3.65 17.32 17.05
N ARG A 185 -4.94 17.61 17.29
CA ARG A 185 -5.57 17.31 18.57
C ARG A 185 -5.73 15.80 18.73
N ILE A 186 -5.28 15.30 19.88
CA ILE A 186 -5.51 13.91 20.28
C ILE A 186 -7.00 13.76 20.61
N ILE A 187 -7.69 12.93 19.84
CA ILE A 187 -9.10 12.55 20.05
C ILE A 187 -9.16 11.42 21.08
N THR A 188 -8.23 10.47 20.99
CA THR A 188 -8.18 9.32 21.89
C THR A 188 -6.73 8.96 22.15
N ASP A 189 -6.38 8.68 23.40
CA ASP A 189 -5.10 8.10 23.80
C ASP A 189 -5.37 7.06 24.88
N GLY A 190 -4.96 5.82 24.63
CA GLY A 190 -5.35 4.71 25.49
C GLY A 190 -4.40 3.52 25.45
N ILE A 191 -4.78 2.50 26.22
CA ILE A 191 -4.21 1.16 26.18
C ILE A 191 -5.12 0.32 25.29
N ALA A 192 -4.55 -0.35 24.29
CA ALA A 192 -5.26 -1.35 23.51
C ALA A 192 -5.37 -2.61 24.37
N HIS A 193 -6.45 -2.75 25.13
CA HIS A 193 -6.79 -4.02 25.76
C HIS A 193 -7.22 -4.97 24.64
N GLY A 194 -6.58 -6.15 24.60
CA GLY A 194 -6.56 -7.04 23.44
C GLY A 194 -7.86 -7.09 22.65
N MET A 195 -7.78 -6.68 21.38
CA MET A 195 -8.67 -7.23 20.37
C MET A 195 -8.29 -8.71 20.26
N LYS A 196 -9.02 -9.56 20.98
CA LYS A 196 -9.13 -10.98 20.67
C LYS A 196 -10.15 -11.14 19.56
#